data_AF-A0A932FTA7-F1
#
_entry.id   AF-A0A932FTA7-F1
#
_cell.length_a   1.000
_cell.length_b   1.000
_cell.length_c   1.000
_cell.angle_alpha   90.00
_cell.angle_beta   90.00
_cell.angle_gamma   90.00
#
_symmetry.space_group_name_H-M   'P 1'
#
loop_
_entity.id
_entity.type
_entity.pdbx_description
1 polymer ?
#
loop_
_entity_poly.entity_id
_entity_poly.type
_entity_poly.pdbx_seq_one_letter_code
_entity_poly.pdbx_strand_id
1 'polypeptide(L)'
;MIRLTYLLRCKSEMSRVDFQKYWREIHGPLVAGHAHNLGVLRYVQVHTLEEGQIDPSAGPRGAMEQPYDGVEEFWWLRREDLLSALDSSRGEAALQELVEDEAKFIDLPNSPLWFAYEYPQVNPSPENIVATERSSLVKSYYPLKHLARLTLDEAQLYWRTVHGPFIRLLAASGQMKRYVQVHYYEDELEGAMRKARGTIAEPYTGHAESWRDRATAADTPEMAQFTKLAVEDERNFIDFKRSTRWLAKEWVFVDYR
;
A
#
# COMPACT_ATOMS: atom_id res chain seq x y z
N MET A 1 -15.57 1.15 -3.96
CA MET A 1 -15.07 1.30 -2.58
C MET A 1 -13.99 2.35 -2.60
N ILE A 2 -13.95 3.20 -1.57
CA ILE A 2 -12.78 4.04 -1.32
C ILE A 2 -11.80 3.27 -0.45
N ARG A 3 -10.51 3.57 -0.61
CA ARG A 3 -9.45 3.00 0.20
C ARG A 3 -8.61 4.11 0.83
N LEU A 4 -8.24 3.95 2.08
CA LEU A 4 -7.22 4.78 2.74
C LEU A 4 -5.97 3.93 2.95
N THR A 5 -4.81 4.50 2.61
CA THR A 5 -3.52 3.84 2.73
C THR A 5 -2.60 4.70 3.58
N TYR A 6 -1.91 4.07 4.52
CA TYR A 6 -0.84 4.67 5.30
C TYR A 6 0.46 3.93 5.01
N LEU A 7 1.54 4.64 4.73
CA LEU A 7 2.89 4.06 4.78
C LEU A 7 3.50 4.41 6.12
N LEU A 8 3.89 3.40 6.90
CA LEU A 8 4.29 3.60 8.28
C LEU A 8 5.80 3.53 8.44
N ARG A 9 6.33 4.52 9.17
CA ARG A 9 7.66 4.50 9.76
C ARG A 9 7.54 4.15 11.23
N CYS A 10 8.37 3.21 11.67
CA CYS A 10 8.56 2.93 13.08
C CYS A 10 9.25 4.13 13.75
N LYS A 11 8.91 4.42 15.01
CA LYS A 11 9.69 5.36 15.82
C LYS A 11 11.15 4.93 15.93
N SER A 12 12.07 5.90 15.96
CA SER A 12 13.52 5.65 16.07
C SER A 12 13.95 4.92 17.35
N GLU A 13 13.12 4.97 18.39
CA GLU A 13 13.36 4.34 19.70
C GLU A 13 12.91 2.88 19.76
N MET A 14 12.26 2.38 18.71
CA MET A 14 11.66 1.04 18.64
C MET A 14 12.28 0.23 17.51
N SER A 15 12.48 -1.07 17.74
CA SER A 15 12.91 -1.97 16.65
C SER A 15 11.74 -2.26 15.72
N ARG A 16 12.00 -2.54 14.43
CA ARG A 16 10.94 -2.94 13.49
C ARG A 16 10.19 -4.19 13.96
N VAL A 17 10.89 -5.15 14.58
CA VAL A 17 10.30 -6.37 15.11
C VAL A 17 9.30 -6.05 16.23
N ASP A 18 9.69 -5.20 17.18
CA ASP A 18 8.81 -4.78 18.28
C ASP A 18 7.63 -3.95 17.75
N PHE A 19 7.87 -3.06 16.78
CA PHE A 19 6.84 -2.29 16.09
C PHE A 19 5.81 -3.18 15.42
N GLN A 20 6.25 -4.13 14.58
CA GLN A 20 5.35 -5.05 13.89
C GLN A 20 4.60 -5.95 14.87
N LYS A 21 5.26 -6.40 15.95
CA LYS A 21 4.62 -7.17 17.01
C LYS A 21 3.54 -6.38 17.72
N TYR A 22 3.84 -5.17 18.18
CA TYR A 22 2.88 -4.28 18.84
C TYR A 22 1.70 -3.98 17.91
N TRP A 23 2.00 -3.63 16.67
CA TRP A 23 1.00 -3.29 15.67
C TRP A 23 0.06 -4.47 15.39
N ARG A 24 0.58 -5.69 15.29
CA ARG A 24 -0.24 -6.89 15.07
C ARG A 24 -1.03 -7.33 16.31
N GLU A 25 -0.41 -7.33 17.48
CA GLU A 25 -0.96 -7.99 18.66
C GLU A 25 -1.80 -7.06 19.54
N ILE A 26 -1.60 -5.74 19.44
CA ILE A 26 -2.29 -4.74 20.26
C ILE A 26 -3.15 -3.82 19.37
N HIS A 27 -2.51 -3.09 18.46
CA HIS A 27 -3.20 -2.07 17.66
C HIS A 27 -4.19 -2.70 16.65
N GLY A 28 -3.80 -3.80 15.99
CA GLY A 28 -4.64 -4.48 15.01
C GLY A 28 -5.98 -4.96 15.59
N PRO A 29 -6.01 -5.66 16.73
CA PRO A 29 -7.23 -6.01 17.44
C PRO A 29 -8.03 -4.80 17.93
N LEU A 30 -7.36 -3.73 18.36
CA LEU A 30 -8.02 -2.48 18.76
C LEU A 30 -8.80 -1.86 17.58
N VAL A 31 -8.15 -1.71 16.42
CA VAL A 31 -8.79 -1.25 15.19
C VAL A 31 -9.95 -2.16 14.78
N ALA A 32 -9.76 -3.48 14.82
CA ALA A 32 -10.81 -4.44 14.49
C ALA A 32 -12.03 -4.31 15.42
N GLY A 33 -11.80 -4.05 16.72
CA GLY A 33 -12.86 -3.78 17.70
C GLY A 33 -13.69 -2.53 17.37
N HIS A 34 -13.07 -1.53 16.74
CA HIS A 34 -13.72 -0.29 16.31
C HIS A 34 -14.24 -0.30 14.88
N ALA A 35 -14.03 -1.39 14.12
CA ALA A 35 -14.35 -1.44 12.69
C ALA A 35 -15.81 -1.07 12.39
N HIS A 36 -16.76 -1.54 13.19
CA HIS A 36 -18.17 -1.18 13.04
C HIS A 36 -18.46 0.29 13.38
N ASN A 37 -17.82 0.84 14.43
CA ASN A 37 -17.98 2.24 14.81
C ASN A 37 -17.41 3.19 13.75
N LEU A 38 -16.38 2.73 13.03
CA LEU A 38 -15.69 3.46 11.97
C LEU A 38 -16.23 3.15 10.56
N GLY A 39 -17.23 2.27 10.42
CA GLY A 39 -17.79 1.87 9.12
C GLY A 39 -16.82 1.09 8.22
N VAL A 40 -15.74 0.54 8.77
CA VAL A 40 -14.68 -0.15 8.02
C VAL A 40 -15.17 -1.49 7.50
N LEU A 41 -15.09 -1.70 6.19
CA LEU A 41 -15.42 -2.98 5.54
C LEU A 41 -14.25 -3.96 5.49
N ARG A 42 -13.03 -3.43 5.40
CA ARG A 42 -11.82 -4.24 5.39
C ARG A 42 -10.69 -3.48 6.07
N TYR A 43 -9.89 -4.20 6.83
CA TYR A 43 -8.70 -3.70 7.49
C TYR A 43 -7.56 -4.70 7.31
N VAL A 44 -6.46 -4.25 6.72
CA VAL A 44 -5.27 -5.05 6.45
C VAL A 44 -4.02 -4.32 6.93
N GLN A 45 -3.16 -5.04 7.64
CA GLN A 45 -1.78 -4.62 7.87
C GLN A 45 -0.86 -5.37 6.90
N VAL A 46 0.06 -4.65 6.27
CA VAL A 46 1.05 -5.19 5.35
C VAL A 46 2.43 -4.95 5.95
N HIS A 47 3.02 -6.00 6.51
CA HIS A 47 4.29 -5.92 7.23
C HIS A 47 5.45 -6.14 6.27
N THR A 48 6.35 -5.16 6.18
CA THR A 48 7.57 -5.27 5.37
C THR A 48 8.45 -6.41 5.89
N LEU A 49 8.89 -7.27 4.98
CA LEU A 49 9.80 -8.38 5.30
C LEU A 49 11.22 -7.85 5.55
N GLU A 50 11.98 -8.52 6.42
CA GLU A 50 13.40 -8.17 6.64
C GLU A 50 14.21 -8.32 5.36
N GLU A 51 14.03 -9.44 4.64
CA GLU A 51 14.63 -9.67 3.33
C GLU A 51 13.96 -8.84 2.21
N GLY A 52 12.82 -8.21 2.53
CA GLY A 52 12.03 -7.41 1.60
C GLY A 52 12.53 -6.00 1.40
N GLN A 53 13.49 -5.55 2.21
CA GLN A 53 14.22 -4.31 1.98
C GLN A 53 15.22 -4.52 0.84
N ILE A 54 14.72 -4.42 -0.40
CA ILE A 54 15.55 -4.40 -1.60
C ILE A 54 16.56 -3.27 -1.42
N ASP A 55 17.86 -3.53 -1.65
CA ASP A 55 18.86 -2.46 -1.68
C ASP A 55 18.34 -1.38 -2.64
N PRO A 56 18.06 -0.17 -2.14
CA PRO A 56 17.44 0.88 -2.94
C PRO A 56 18.32 1.26 -4.13
N SER A 57 19.61 0.94 -4.14
CA SER A 57 20.53 1.18 -5.26
C SER A 57 20.67 0.01 -6.24
N ALA A 58 20.07 -1.14 -5.93
CA ALA A 58 20.22 -2.37 -6.71
C ALA A 58 19.10 -2.57 -7.74
N GLY A 59 19.48 -3.05 -8.92
CA GLY A 59 18.54 -3.52 -9.94
C GLY A 59 18.20 -2.52 -11.05
N PRO A 60 17.30 -2.89 -11.97
CA PRO A 60 17.12 -2.18 -13.25
C PRO A 60 16.44 -0.80 -13.13
N ARG A 61 15.87 -0.48 -11.96
CA ARG A 61 15.25 0.82 -11.64
C ARG A 61 16.25 1.81 -11.02
N GLY A 62 17.44 1.35 -10.65
CA GLY A 62 18.48 2.18 -10.01
C GLY A 62 18.08 2.62 -8.60
N ALA A 63 18.70 3.72 -8.14
CA ALA A 63 18.47 4.31 -6.81
C ALA A 63 16.98 4.69 -6.57
N MET A 64 16.42 4.24 -5.46
CA MET A 64 15.04 4.48 -4.98
C MET A 64 15.05 4.98 -3.52
N GLU A 65 13.90 5.47 -3.02
CA GLU A 65 13.73 5.84 -1.61
C GLU A 65 13.69 4.59 -0.70
N GLN A 66 14.05 4.78 0.57
CA GLN A 66 14.07 3.69 1.55
C GLN A 66 12.68 3.05 1.72
N PRO A 67 12.56 1.71 1.76
CA PRO A 67 11.33 1.01 2.12
C PRO A 67 10.74 1.46 3.44
N TYR A 68 9.41 1.47 3.55
CA TYR A 68 8.69 1.70 4.82
C TYR A 68 8.63 0.42 5.67
N ASP A 69 8.29 0.56 6.96
CA ASP A 69 8.26 -0.56 7.91
C ASP A 69 6.97 -1.39 7.81
N GLY A 70 5.93 -0.79 7.20
CA GLY A 70 4.74 -1.48 6.74
C GLY A 70 3.69 -0.53 6.17
N VAL A 71 2.52 -1.08 5.84
CA VAL A 71 1.37 -0.35 5.28
C VAL A 71 0.11 -0.70 6.02
N GLU A 72 -0.68 0.32 6.34
CA GLU A 72 -2.02 0.15 6.85
C GLU A 72 -3.05 0.46 5.76
N GLU A 73 -4.05 -0.41 5.61
CA GLU A 73 -5.01 -0.32 4.52
C GLU A 73 -6.44 -0.49 5.06
N PHE A 74 -7.30 0.48 4.74
CA PHE A 74 -8.71 0.49 5.13
C PHE A 74 -9.61 0.67 3.91
N TRP A 75 -10.77 0.03 3.91
CA TRP A 75 -11.77 0.19 2.87
C TRP A 75 -13.14 0.53 3.45
N TRP A 76 -13.84 1.42 2.74
CA TRP A 76 -15.25 1.73 2.96
C TRP A 76 -16.03 1.57 1.67
N LEU A 77 -17.34 1.31 1.78
CA LEU A 77 -18.19 1.19 0.59
C LEU A 77 -18.19 2.50 -0.18
N ARG A 78 -18.45 3.60 0.52
CA ARG A 78 -18.50 4.97 0.01
C ARG A 78 -17.80 5.94 0.97
N ARG A 79 -17.49 7.13 0.46
CA ARG A 79 -16.91 8.22 1.25
C ARG A 79 -17.87 8.69 2.34
N GLU A 80 -19.16 8.71 2.04
CA GLU A 80 -20.21 9.15 2.96
C GLU A 80 -20.33 8.24 4.18
N ASP A 81 -20.05 6.94 4.03
CA ASP A 81 -20.07 6.00 5.15
C ASP A 81 -18.94 6.29 6.15
N LEU A 82 -17.76 6.67 5.65
CA LEU A 82 -16.63 7.13 6.49
C LEU A 82 -16.99 8.44 7.21
N LEU A 83 -17.50 9.44 6.49
CA LEU A 83 -17.87 10.73 7.09
C LEU A 83 -18.94 10.55 8.17
N SER A 84 -20.01 9.80 7.89
CA SER A 84 -21.05 9.52 8.87
C SER A 84 -20.54 8.78 10.10
N ALA A 85 -19.54 7.92 9.94
CA ALA A 85 -18.91 7.24 11.07
C ALA A 85 -18.11 8.24 11.93
N LEU A 86 -17.28 9.08 11.31
CA LEU A 86 -16.46 10.08 12.00
C LEU A 86 -17.29 11.18 12.69
N ASP A 87 -18.45 11.54 12.14
CA ASP A 87 -19.38 12.52 12.74
C ASP A 87 -20.15 11.97 13.95
N SER A 88 -20.05 10.66 14.22
CA SER A 88 -20.70 10.04 15.37
C SER A 88 -19.82 10.12 16.62
N SER A 89 -20.42 10.27 17.81
CA SER A 89 -19.68 10.30 19.07
C SER A 89 -18.86 9.03 19.34
N ARG A 90 -19.33 7.88 18.83
CA ARG A 90 -18.59 6.60 18.91
C ARG A 90 -17.40 6.57 17.96
N GLY A 91 -17.56 7.07 16.74
CA GLY A 91 -16.49 7.13 15.75
C GLY A 91 -15.43 8.16 16.12
N GLU A 92 -15.82 9.31 16.66
CA GLU A 92 -14.89 10.32 17.21
C GLU A 92 -14.04 9.73 18.34
N ALA A 93 -14.69 9.09 19.33
CA ALA A 93 -13.97 8.44 20.44
C ALA A 93 -13.04 7.31 19.95
N ALA A 94 -13.49 6.51 18.98
CA ALA A 94 -12.68 5.47 18.37
C ALA A 94 -11.45 6.05 17.64
N LEU A 95 -11.64 7.10 16.82
CA LEU A 95 -10.54 7.75 16.12
C LEU A 95 -9.53 8.35 17.11
N GLN A 96 -9.99 8.99 18.17
CA GLN A 96 -9.12 9.55 19.21
C GLN A 96 -8.27 8.44 19.86
N GLU A 97 -8.88 7.33 20.27
CA GLU A 97 -8.17 6.20 20.86
C GLU A 97 -7.13 5.61 19.90
N LEU A 98 -7.47 5.49 18.61
CA LEU A 98 -6.53 5.01 17.58
C LEU A 98 -5.37 5.97 17.39
N VAL A 99 -5.60 7.28 17.30
CA VAL A 99 -4.52 8.27 17.16
C VAL A 99 -3.60 8.28 18.38
N GLU A 100 -4.16 8.17 19.59
CA GLU A 100 -3.39 8.06 20.83
C GLU A 100 -2.55 6.78 20.88
N ASP A 101 -3.07 5.67 20.34
CA ASP A 101 -2.34 4.41 20.24
C ASP A 101 -1.24 4.44 19.18
N GLU A 102 -1.55 4.93 17.97
CA GLU A 102 -0.60 5.15 16.88
C GLU A 102 0.59 5.98 17.34
N ALA A 103 0.34 7.04 18.11
CA ALA A 103 1.38 7.92 18.65
C ALA A 103 2.35 7.21 19.60
N LYS A 104 2.09 5.98 20.06
CA LYS A 104 3.03 5.21 20.89
C LYS A 104 4.16 4.60 20.05
N PHE A 105 3.87 4.15 18.82
CA PHE A 105 4.78 3.30 18.05
C PHE A 105 5.09 3.80 16.62
N ILE A 106 4.29 4.71 16.06
CA ILE A 106 4.47 5.27 14.71
C ILE A 106 5.20 6.61 14.76
N ASP A 107 6.14 6.81 13.82
CA ASP A 107 6.66 8.13 13.46
C ASP A 107 5.66 8.83 12.52
N LEU A 108 4.65 9.48 13.12
CA LEU A 108 3.52 10.08 12.41
C LEU A 108 3.92 11.15 11.37
N PRO A 109 4.87 12.08 11.65
CA PRO A 109 5.31 13.06 10.68
C PRO A 109 5.83 12.45 9.37
N ASN A 110 6.58 11.35 9.45
CA ASN A 110 7.22 10.71 8.30
C ASN A 110 6.40 9.55 7.71
N SER A 111 5.15 9.37 8.16
CA SER A 111 4.25 8.31 7.71
C SER A 111 3.11 8.89 6.85
N PRO A 112 3.27 8.97 5.51
CA PRO A 112 2.28 9.57 4.64
C PRO A 112 1.00 8.72 4.60
N LEU A 113 -0.10 9.40 4.29
CA LEU A 113 -1.41 8.79 4.09
C LEU A 113 -2.10 9.41 2.87
N TRP A 114 -2.94 8.63 2.19
CA TRP A 114 -3.77 9.13 1.09
C TRP A 114 -4.98 8.24 0.83
N PHE A 115 -6.02 8.85 0.25
CA PHE A 115 -7.16 8.12 -0.28
C PHE A 115 -6.92 7.67 -1.72
N ALA A 116 -7.52 6.54 -2.10
CA ALA A 116 -7.32 5.95 -3.41
C ALA A 116 -8.52 5.14 -3.91
N TYR A 117 -8.52 4.91 -5.23
CA TYR A 117 -9.36 3.91 -5.91
C TYR A 117 -8.51 2.76 -6.44
N GLU A 118 -9.05 1.55 -6.38
CA GLU A 118 -8.40 0.35 -6.89
C GLU A 118 -8.84 0.03 -8.32
N TYR A 119 -7.88 -0.29 -9.17
CA TYR A 119 -8.08 -0.73 -10.55
C TYR A 119 -7.37 -2.07 -10.74
N PRO A 120 -8.04 -3.20 -10.42
CA PRO A 120 -7.47 -4.53 -10.59
C PRO A 120 -7.17 -4.82 -12.06
N GLN A 121 -5.97 -5.31 -12.34
CA GLN A 121 -5.53 -5.65 -13.70
C GLN A 121 -5.44 -7.17 -13.88
N VAL A 122 -4.92 -7.87 -12.86
CA VAL A 122 -4.93 -9.34 -12.76
C VAL A 122 -5.54 -9.67 -11.42
N ASN A 123 -6.77 -10.17 -11.40
CA ASN A 123 -7.49 -10.47 -10.16
C ASN A 123 -8.35 -11.72 -10.36
N PRO A 124 -7.82 -12.91 -10.09
CA PRO A 124 -8.58 -14.14 -10.25
C PRO A 124 -9.71 -14.20 -9.21
N SER A 125 -10.80 -14.84 -9.60
CA SER A 125 -11.92 -15.14 -8.69
C SER A 125 -11.79 -16.56 -8.14
N PRO A 126 -12.13 -16.80 -6.86
CA PRO A 126 -12.50 -15.80 -5.86
C PRO A 126 -11.33 -14.89 -5.46
N GLU A 127 -11.60 -13.67 -5.02
CA GLU A 127 -10.58 -12.65 -4.67
C GLU A 127 -9.92 -12.92 -3.30
N ASN A 128 -9.36 -14.13 -3.13
CA ASN A 128 -8.83 -14.63 -1.86
C ASN A 128 -7.30 -14.77 -1.83
N ILE A 129 -6.60 -14.17 -2.80
CA ILE A 129 -5.13 -14.16 -2.84
C ILE A 129 -4.62 -13.16 -1.81
N VAL A 130 -4.05 -13.70 -0.73
CA VAL A 130 -3.44 -12.94 0.39
C VAL A 130 -2.08 -13.55 0.72
N ALA A 131 -1.05 -12.71 0.79
CA ALA A 131 0.31 -13.08 1.17
C ALA A 131 0.44 -13.23 2.70
N THR A 132 -0.25 -14.20 3.29
CA THR A 132 -0.17 -14.46 4.74
C THR A 132 1.21 -14.95 5.14
N GLU A 133 1.59 -14.77 6.42
CA GLU A 133 2.87 -15.23 6.98
C GLU A 133 3.17 -16.70 6.64
N ARG A 134 2.16 -17.58 6.73
CA ARG A 134 2.29 -19.02 6.49
C ARG A 134 2.25 -19.45 5.03
N SER A 135 1.91 -18.55 4.11
CA SER A 135 1.86 -18.86 2.68
C SER A 135 3.23 -18.65 2.00
N SER A 136 3.42 -19.25 0.83
CA SER A 136 4.58 -18.95 -0.04
C SER A 136 4.42 -17.65 -0.84
N LEU A 137 3.22 -17.05 -0.82
CA LEU A 137 2.91 -15.81 -1.51
C LEU A 137 3.63 -14.63 -0.86
N VAL A 138 4.13 -13.72 -1.67
CA VAL A 138 4.65 -12.42 -1.24
C VAL A 138 3.93 -11.31 -1.98
N LYS A 139 3.62 -10.23 -1.27
CA LYS A 139 3.14 -8.98 -1.84
C LYS A 139 4.35 -8.10 -2.12
N SER A 140 4.52 -7.68 -3.37
CA SER A 140 5.38 -6.55 -3.68
C SER A 140 4.56 -5.28 -3.62
N TYR A 141 5.02 -4.35 -2.78
CA TYR A 141 4.40 -3.05 -2.59
C TYR A 141 5.26 -2.00 -3.29
N TYR A 142 4.67 -1.22 -4.20
CA TYR A 142 5.40 -0.25 -5.01
C TYR A 142 4.68 1.10 -5.05
N PRO A 143 4.87 1.97 -4.04
CA PRO A 143 4.49 3.37 -4.11
C PRO A 143 5.36 4.11 -5.12
N LEU A 144 4.72 4.89 -5.98
CA LEU A 144 5.40 5.57 -7.07
C LEU A 144 5.07 7.06 -7.07
N LYS A 145 6.08 7.87 -7.39
CA LYS A 145 5.90 9.27 -7.78
C LYS A 145 6.05 9.40 -9.29
N HIS A 146 5.22 10.22 -9.89
CA HIS A 146 5.32 10.48 -11.31
C HIS A 146 6.48 11.43 -11.64
N LEU A 147 6.94 11.39 -12.90
CA LEU A 147 7.93 12.32 -13.42
C LEU A 147 7.44 13.76 -13.32
N ALA A 148 8.30 14.68 -12.90
CA ALA A 148 7.97 16.10 -12.72
C ALA A 148 7.43 16.82 -13.98
N ARG A 149 7.62 16.24 -15.17
CA ARG A 149 7.08 16.76 -16.44
C ARG A 149 5.62 16.38 -16.71
N LEU A 150 5.03 15.52 -15.89
CA LEU A 150 3.66 15.07 -16.00
C LEU A 150 2.86 15.69 -14.86
N THR A 151 1.59 15.99 -15.12
CA THR A 151 0.60 16.20 -14.07
C THR A 151 0.17 14.87 -13.45
N LEU A 152 -0.50 14.93 -12.30
CA LEU A 152 -1.08 13.74 -11.65
C LEU A 152 -2.02 12.99 -12.61
N ASP A 153 -2.93 13.72 -13.26
CA ASP A 153 -3.92 13.15 -14.17
C ASP A 153 -3.28 12.49 -15.40
N GLU A 154 -2.27 13.12 -16.00
CA GLU A 154 -1.54 12.55 -17.15
C GLU A 154 -0.82 11.26 -16.76
N ALA A 155 -0.16 11.25 -15.61
CA ALA A 155 0.56 10.08 -15.11
C ALA A 155 -0.41 8.94 -14.77
N GLN A 156 -1.51 9.22 -14.07
CA GLN A 156 -2.53 8.21 -13.75
C GLN A 156 -3.26 7.70 -14.99
N LEU A 157 -3.52 8.57 -15.97
CA LEU A 157 -4.11 8.19 -17.26
C LEU A 157 -3.19 7.22 -18.01
N TYR A 158 -1.91 7.55 -18.16
CA TYR A 158 -0.92 6.65 -18.77
C TYR A 158 -0.85 5.33 -18.00
N TRP A 159 -0.76 5.40 -16.67
CA TRP A 159 -0.65 4.24 -15.81
C TRP A 159 -1.86 3.29 -15.96
N ARG A 160 -3.08 3.84 -16.02
CA ARG A 160 -4.33 3.07 -16.14
C ARG A 160 -4.58 2.53 -17.55
N THR A 161 -4.25 3.30 -18.59
CA THR A 161 -4.69 3.00 -19.97
C THR A 161 -3.60 2.41 -20.85
N VAL A 162 -2.33 2.58 -20.49
CA VAL A 162 -1.18 2.03 -21.23
C VAL A 162 -0.48 0.97 -20.38
N HIS A 163 0.09 1.36 -19.23
CA HIS A 163 0.87 0.46 -18.40
C HIS A 163 0.04 -0.70 -17.83
N GLY A 164 -1.18 -0.44 -17.34
CA GLY A 164 -2.06 -1.49 -16.78
C GLY A 164 -2.36 -2.61 -17.77
N PRO A 165 -2.92 -2.31 -18.96
CA PRO A 165 -3.12 -3.29 -20.02
C PRO A 165 -1.83 -3.99 -20.46
N PHE A 166 -0.71 -3.25 -20.51
CA PHE A 166 0.59 -3.80 -20.88
C PHE A 166 1.10 -4.84 -19.87
N ILE A 167 1.09 -4.53 -18.57
CA ILE A 167 1.47 -5.48 -17.52
C ILE A 167 0.51 -6.67 -17.48
N ARG A 168 -0.80 -6.44 -17.67
CA ARG A 168 -1.78 -7.53 -17.76
C ARG A 168 -1.48 -8.50 -18.90
N LEU A 169 -1.10 -7.99 -20.07
CA LEU A 169 -0.71 -8.80 -21.22
C LEU A 169 0.48 -9.71 -20.91
N LEU A 170 1.43 -9.22 -20.12
CA LEU A 170 2.67 -9.93 -19.79
C LEU A 170 2.61 -10.67 -18.44
N ALA A 171 1.46 -10.71 -17.77
CA ALA A 171 1.33 -11.20 -16.40
C ALA A 171 1.78 -12.66 -16.22
N ALA A 172 1.56 -13.51 -17.24
CA ALA A 172 1.99 -14.89 -17.23
C ALA A 172 3.52 -15.01 -17.25
N SER A 173 4.20 -14.25 -18.12
CA SER A 173 5.67 -14.17 -18.18
C SER A 173 6.25 -13.59 -16.88
N GLY A 174 5.55 -12.63 -16.27
CA GLY A 174 5.89 -12.07 -14.96
C GLY A 174 5.52 -12.96 -13.76
N GLN A 175 4.91 -14.13 -14.01
CA GLN A 175 4.45 -15.08 -13.00
C GLN A 175 3.57 -14.44 -11.91
N MET A 176 2.78 -13.42 -12.28
CA MET A 176 1.91 -12.69 -11.36
C MET A 176 0.67 -13.50 -11.03
N LYS A 177 0.36 -13.63 -9.74
CA LYS A 177 -0.88 -14.24 -9.26
C LYS A 177 -2.00 -13.20 -9.14
N ARG A 178 -1.64 -11.97 -8.80
CA ARG A 178 -2.54 -10.81 -8.69
C ARG A 178 -1.76 -9.52 -8.95
N TYR A 179 -2.39 -8.54 -9.58
CA TYR A 179 -1.84 -7.21 -9.83
C TYR A 179 -2.96 -6.17 -9.75
N VAL A 180 -2.78 -5.19 -8.87
CA VAL A 180 -3.73 -4.09 -8.64
C VAL A 180 -2.97 -2.77 -8.75
N GLN A 181 -3.56 -1.82 -9.47
CA GLN A 181 -3.13 -0.43 -9.42
C GLN A 181 -4.02 0.31 -8.43
N VAL A 182 -3.42 1.07 -7.53
CA VAL A 182 -4.13 1.86 -6.54
C VAL A 182 -3.80 3.33 -6.80
N HIS A 183 -4.77 4.06 -7.32
CA HIS A 183 -4.59 5.43 -7.80
C HIS A 183 -5.04 6.40 -6.72
N TYR A 184 -4.12 7.27 -6.31
CA TYR A 184 -4.40 8.38 -5.41
C TYR A 184 -5.57 9.23 -5.94
N TYR A 185 -6.47 9.67 -5.06
CA TYR A 185 -7.36 10.78 -5.37
C TYR A 185 -7.34 11.78 -4.22
N GLU A 186 -7.41 13.07 -4.57
CA GLU A 186 -7.41 14.14 -3.59
C GLU A 186 -8.77 14.23 -2.88
N ASP A 187 -8.72 14.27 -1.56
CA ASP A 187 -9.90 14.43 -0.70
C ASP A 187 -9.62 15.45 0.41
N GLU A 188 -10.58 16.32 0.70
CA GLU A 188 -10.46 17.31 1.78
C GLU A 188 -10.22 16.67 3.15
N LEU A 189 -10.75 15.45 3.37
CA LEU A 189 -10.55 14.70 4.61
C LEU A 189 -9.07 14.32 4.81
N GLU A 190 -8.31 14.09 3.73
CA GLU A 190 -6.88 13.80 3.81
C GLU A 190 -6.14 14.94 4.52
N GLY A 191 -6.44 16.19 4.16
CA GLY A 191 -5.79 17.37 4.75
C GLY A 191 -6.02 17.46 6.25
N ALA A 192 -7.24 17.19 6.71
CA ALA A 192 -7.59 17.16 8.12
C ALA A 192 -6.83 16.04 8.87
N MET A 193 -6.79 14.83 8.31
CA MET A 193 -6.09 13.68 8.91
C MET A 193 -4.58 13.90 8.98
N ARG A 194 -3.97 14.44 7.92
CA ARG A 194 -2.54 14.79 7.90
C ARG A 194 -2.21 15.86 8.94
N LYS A 195 -3.07 16.87 9.08
CA LYS A 195 -2.90 17.90 10.12
C LYS A 195 -2.98 17.30 11.52
N ALA A 196 -3.95 16.42 11.78
CA ALA A 196 -4.11 15.76 13.08
C ALA A 196 -2.88 14.89 13.45
N ARG A 197 -2.26 14.23 12.46
CA ARG A 197 -1.06 13.40 12.65
C ARG A 197 0.26 14.20 12.57
N GLY A 198 0.20 15.49 12.24
CA GLY A 198 1.40 16.29 11.95
C GLY A 198 2.22 15.77 10.77
N THR A 199 1.58 15.07 9.83
CA THR A 199 2.24 14.42 8.68
C THR A 199 2.86 15.46 7.75
N ILE A 200 4.18 15.40 7.62
CA ILE A 200 4.97 16.24 6.71
C ILE A 200 5.33 15.51 5.42
N ALA A 201 5.39 14.17 5.45
CA ALA A 201 5.64 13.38 4.27
C ALA A 201 4.54 13.60 3.22
N GLU A 202 4.95 13.83 1.98
CA GLU A 202 4.03 13.97 0.85
C GLU A 202 3.41 12.62 0.47
N PRO A 203 2.15 12.61 0.01
CA PRO A 203 1.56 11.42 -0.59
C PRO A 203 2.29 11.02 -1.89
N TYR A 204 2.11 9.77 -2.29
CA TYR A 204 2.55 9.26 -3.58
C TYR A 204 1.48 9.49 -4.65
N THR A 205 1.81 9.28 -5.92
CA THR A 205 0.84 9.27 -7.04
C THR A 205 -0.17 8.13 -6.93
N GLY A 206 0.14 7.16 -6.07
CA GLY A 206 -0.54 5.90 -5.87
C GLY A 206 0.51 4.81 -5.66
N HIS A 207 0.06 3.56 -5.71
CA HIS A 207 0.94 2.41 -5.57
C HIS A 207 0.47 1.20 -6.38
N ALA A 208 1.42 0.40 -6.84
CA ALA A 208 1.17 -0.91 -7.43
C ALA A 208 1.32 -2.00 -6.36
N GLU A 209 0.40 -2.96 -6.38
CA GLU A 209 0.48 -4.17 -5.57
C GLU A 209 0.51 -5.39 -6.48
N SER A 210 1.52 -6.23 -6.33
CA SER A 210 1.62 -7.48 -7.10
C SER A 210 1.94 -8.66 -6.21
N TRP A 211 1.22 -9.77 -6.39
CA TRP A 211 1.45 -11.00 -5.65
C TRP A 211 2.15 -12.02 -6.54
N ARG A 212 3.15 -12.67 -5.99
CA ARG A 212 3.84 -13.80 -6.62
C ARG A 212 4.01 -14.91 -5.60
N ASP A 213 4.09 -16.13 -6.10
CA ASP A 213 4.33 -17.31 -5.29
C ASP A 213 5.82 -17.66 -5.33
N ARG A 214 6.54 -17.49 -4.22
CA ARG A 214 7.99 -17.78 -4.18
C ARG A 214 8.30 -19.28 -4.26
N ALA A 215 7.34 -20.16 -3.99
CA ALA A 215 7.54 -21.60 -4.11
C ALA A 215 7.60 -22.06 -5.58
N THR A 216 6.98 -21.30 -6.49
CA THR A 216 6.93 -21.60 -7.92
C THR A 216 7.66 -20.57 -8.78
N ALA A 217 8.11 -19.46 -8.18
CA ALA A 217 8.86 -18.43 -8.88
C ALA A 217 10.20 -18.97 -9.39
N ALA A 218 10.42 -18.82 -10.70
CA ALA A 218 11.68 -19.17 -11.35
C ALA A 218 12.26 -17.99 -12.13
N ASP A 219 13.58 -17.89 -12.16
CA ASP A 219 14.30 -16.93 -12.99
C ASP A 219 14.37 -17.47 -14.44
N THR A 220 13.30 -17.25 -15.20
CA THR A 220 13.21 -17.68 -16.60
C THR A 220 13.59 -16.54 -17.56
N PRO A 221 13.97 -16.86 -18.81
CA PRO A 221 14.20 -15.84 -19.84
C PRO A 221 12.99 -14.92 -20.08
N GLU A 222 11.78 -15.47 -20.03
CA GLU A 222 10.52 -14.71 -20.18
C GLU A 222 10.33 -13.72 -19.02
N MET A 223 10.70 -14.13 -17.81
CA MET A 223 10.66 -13.26 -16.62
C MET A 223 11.69 -12.13 -16.70
N ALA A 224 12.90 -12.42 -17.21
CA ALA A 224 13.92 -11.41 -17.47
C ALA A 224 13.45 -10.40 -18.54
N GLN A 225 12.86 -10.89 -19.63
CA GLN A 225 12.29 -10.04 -20.69
C GLN A 225 11.12 -9.19 -20.17
N PHE A 226 10.22 -9.79 -19.39
CA PHE A 226 9.13 -9.08 -18.72
C PHE A 226 9.66 -7.93 -17.86
N THR A 227 10.68 -8.18 -17.03
CA THR A 227 11.28 -7.13 -16.19
C THR A 227 11.83 -5.99 -17.01
N LYS A 228 12.57 -6.31 -18.07
CA LYS A 228 13.17 -5.29 -18.96
C LYS A 228 12.07 -4.41 -19.56
N LEU A 229 11.05 -5.03 -20.15
CA LEU A 229 9.92 -4.36 -20.79
C LEU A 229 9.11 -3.51 -19.80
N ALA A 230 8.83 -4.04 -18.61
CA ALA A 230 8.13 -3.30 -17.56
C ALA A 230 8.93 -2.07 -17.12
N VAL A 231 10.24 -2.20 -16.90
CA VAL A 231 11.09 -1.07 -16.51
C VAL A 231 11.20 -0.03 -17.63
N GLU A 232 11.29 -0.44 -18.88
CA GLU A 232 11.30 0.47 -20.04
C GLU A 232 10.00 1.29 -20.13
N ASP A 233 8.85 0.66 -19.92
CA ASP A 233 7.57 1.36 -19.90
C ASP A 233 7.41 2.28 -18.68
N GLU A 234 7.80 1.82 -17.49
CA GLU A 234 7.75 2.60 -16.26
C GLU A 234 8.56 3.90 -16.35
N ARG A 235 9.68 3.92 -17.09
CA ARG A 235 10.48 5.14 -17.33
C ARG A 235 9.70 6.27 -18.01
N ASN A 236 8.57 5.95 -18.64
CA ASN A 236 7.74 6.96 -19.30
C ASN A 236 6.92 7.80 -18.32
N PHE A 237 6.69 7.32 -17.10
CA PHE A 237 5.81 8.00 -16.14
C PHE A 237 6.27 7.99 -14.69
N ILE A 238 7.17 7.09 -14.28
CA ILE A 238 7.65 6.95 -12.90
C ILE A 238 8.99 7.65 -12.68
N ASP A 239 9.09 8.47 -11.63
CA ASP A 239 10.35 8.92 -11.05
C ASP A 239 10.86 7.87 -10.06
N PHE A 240 11.77 7.00 -10.51
CA PHE A 240 12.30 5.92 -9.68
C PHE A 240 13.00 6.44 -8.41
N LYS A 241 13.70 7.57 -8.48
CA LYS A 241 14.47 8.10 -7.34
C LYS A 241 13.59 8.59 -6.21
N ARG A 242 12.37 9.02 -6.52
CA ARG A 242 11.34 9.47 -5.56
C ARG A 242 10.26 8.42 -5.31
N SER A 243 10.52 7.18 -5.72
CA SER A 243 9.63 6.04 -5.52
C SER A 243 10.32 5.02 -4.63
N THR A 244 9.59 4.04 -4.12
CA THR A 244 10.16 3.00 -3.25
C THR A 244 9.48 1.67 -3.51
N ARG A 245 10.11 0.55 -3.13
CA ARG A 245 9.53 -0.78 -3.33
C ARG A 245 10.04 -1.77 -2.30
N TRP A 246 9.18 -2.68 -1.86
CA TRP A 246 9.57 -3.76 -0.97
C TRP A 246 8.71 -5.00 -1.14
N LEU A 247 9.09 -6.07 -0.42
CA LEU A 247 8.28 -7.26 -0.24
C LEU A 247 7.68 -7.28 1.17
N ALA A 248 6.47 -7.81 1.28
CA ALA A 248 5.70 -7.81 2.51
C ALA A 248 4.78 -9.02 2.65
N LYS A 249 4.28 -9.19 3.88
CA LYS A 249 3.25 -10.15 4.29
C LYS A 249 2.02 -9.42 4.81
N GLU A 250 0.86 -10.05 4.69
CA GLU A 250 -0.44 -9.45 5.01
C GLU A 250 -1.08 -10.12 6.22
N TRP A 251 -1.69 -9.28 7.07
CA TRP A 251 -2.55 -9.65 8.18
C TRP A 251 -3.92 -9.02 7.96
N VAL A 252 -4.92 -9.86 7.68
CA VAL A 252 -6.31 -9.41 7.47
C VAL A 252 -7.04 -9.52 8.80
N PHE A 253 -7.42 -8.38 9.36
CA PHE A 253 -8.11 -8.29 10.64
C PHE A 253 -9.63 -8.18 10.47
N VAL A 254 -10.07 -7.50 9.40
CA VAL A 254 -11.49 -7.30 9.07
C VAL A 254 -11.65 -7.55 7.57
N ASP A 255 -12.68 -8.32 7.19
CA ASP A 255 -13.10 -8.50 5.80
C ASP A 255 -14.60 -8.85 5.75
N TYR A 256 -15.44 -7.84 5.49
CA TYR A 256 -16.90 -7.97 5.38
C TYR A 256 -17.40 -7.88 3.92
N ARG A 257 -16.48 -8.04 2.95
CA ARG A 257 -16.76 -7.90 1.51
C ARG A 257 -17.32 -9.17 0.89
#